data_AF-A0A1Y4MX35-F1
#
_entry.id   AF-A0A1Y4MX35-F1
#
_cell.length_a   1.000
_cell.length_b   1.000
_cell.length_c   1.000
_cell.angle_alpha   90.00
_cell.angle_beta   90.00
_cell.angle_gamma   90.00
#
_symmetry.space_group_name_H-M   'P 1'
#
loop_
_entity.id
_entity.type
_entity.pdbx_description
1 polymer ?
#
loop_
_entity_poly.entity_id
_entity_poly.type
_entity_poly.pdbx_seq_one_letter_code
_entity_poly.pdbx_strand_id
1 'polypeptide(L)'
;MATAKVKMPEEFLTKLSSLGKNTDAVAEKVLEAGGEVMLKKTRENLSSVIGSGAKYESRSTGELEESLGVTPVKVDKDGNHNIKIGFAEPRSDGKSNAMIANVLEYGKHGQPAKPFLKPAISSSRSRCKKAMIDTFNEEVKKL
;
A
#
# COMPACT_ATOMS: atom_id res chain seq x y z
N MET A 1 -2.67 39.35 36.24
CA MET A 1 -2.30 38.50 35.09
C MET A 1 -3.34 38.71 34.01
N ALA A 2 -2.94 39.08 32.80
CA ALA A 2 -3.87 39.21 31.68
C ALA A 2 -4.07 37.84 31.02
N THR A 3 -5.32 37.40 30.87
CA THR A 3 -5.70 36.15 30.20
C THR A 3 -6.41 36.48 28.89
N ALA A 4 -5.84 36.02 27.77
CA ALA A 4 -6.49 36.09 26.46
C ALA A 4 -7.22 34.77 26.17
N LYS A 5 -8.49 34.84 25.77
CA LYS A 5 -9.27 33.71 25.26
C LYS A 5 -9.54 33.93 23.78
N VAL A 6 -8.99 33.08 22.93
CA VAL A 6 -9.30 33.02 21.50
C VAL A 6 -10.32 31.90 21.29
N LYS A 7 -11.52 32.24 20.80
CA LYS A 7 -12.51 31.24 20.40
C LYS A 7 -12.27 30.86 18.94
N MET A 8 -12.11 29.57 18.68
CA MET A 8 -12.10 29.05 17.31
C MET A 8 -13.51 29.14 16.70
N PRO A 9 -13.62 29.29 15.37
CA PRO A 9 -14.91 29.24 14.69
C PRO A 9 -15.66 27.95 15.02
N GLU A 10 -16.97 28.04 15.28
CA GLU A 10 -17.78 26.89 15.69
C GLU A 10 -17.80 25.77 14.63
N GLU A 11 -17.77 26.14 13.34
CA GLU A 11 -17.67 25.19 12.24
C GLU A 11 -16.37 24.37 12.30
N PHE A 12 -15.25 25.01 12.63
CA PHE A 12 -13.95 24.34 12.76
C PHE A 12 -13.92 23.39 13.96
N LEU A 13 -14.49 23.81 15.10
CA LEU A 13 -14.62 22.96 16.29
C LEU A 13 -15.49 21.73 16.02
N THR A 14 -16.59 21.91 15.29
CA THR A 14 -17.49 20.82 14.89
C THR A 14 -16.80 19.83 13.96
N LYS A 15 -16.05 20.31 12.96
CA LYS A 15 -15.25 19.47 12.06
C LYS A 15 -14.15 18.73 12.81
N LEU A 16 -13.45 19.37 13.73
CA LEU A 16 -12.44 18.72 14.58
C LEU A 16 -13.04 17.62 15.46
N SER A 17 -14.18 17.87 16.08
CA SER A 17 -14.85 16.87 16.92
C SER A 17 -15.37 15.68 16.10
N SER A 18 -15.95 15.95 14.93
CA SER A 18 -16.44 14.92 14.01
C SER A 18 -15.29 14.11 13.40
N LEU A 19 -14.18 14.76 13.05
CA LEU A 19 -12.96 14.10 12.61
C LEU A 19 -12.42 13.19 13.71
N GLY A 20 -12.35 13.67 14.96
CA GLY A 20 -11.91 12.86 16.10
C GLY A 20 -12.71 11.56 16.24
N LYS A 21 -14.04 11.62 16.06
CA LYS A 21 -14.93 10.44 16.10
C LYS A 21 -14.76 9.50 14.90
N ASN A 22 -14.40 10.04 13.74
CA ASN A 22 -14.31 9.31 12.48
C ASN A 22 -12.87 9.01 12.04
N THR A 23 -11.88 9.24 12.92
CA THR A 23 -10.45 9.13 12.59
C THR A 23 -10.11 7.77 11.98
N ASP A 24 -10.61 6.68 12.57
CA ASP A 24 -10.33 5.32 12.12
C ASP A 24 -10.87 5.06 10.71
N ALA A 25 -12.11 5.47 10.44
CA ALA A 25 -12.75 5.32 9.13
C ALA A 25 -12.08 6.19 8.05
N VAL A 26 -11.64 7.41 8.41
CA VAL A 26 -10.87 8.27 7.50
C VAL A 26 -9.50 7.68 7.23
N ALA A 27 -8.81 7.18 8.26
CA ALA A 27 -7.51 6.54 8.12
C ALA A 27 -7.58 5.29 7.23
N GLU A 28 -8.63 4.48 7.39
CA GLU A 28 -8.88 3.30 6.56
C GLU A 28 -8.96 3.67 5.07
N LYS A 29 -9.87 4.58 4.71
CA LYS A 29 -10.04 5.03 3.31
C LYS A 29 -8.77 5.65 2.72
N VAL A 30 -8.06 6.46 3.51
CA VAL A 30 -6.82 7.12 3.07
C VAL A 30 -5.74 6.08 2.78
N LEU A 31 -5.58 5.08 3.66
CA LEU A 31 -4.58 4.02 3.49
C LEU A 31 -4.94 3.08 2.34
N GLU A 32 -6.21 2.76 2.15
CA GLU A 32 -6.68 1.97 1.00
C GLU A 32 -6.38 2.66 -0.31
N ALA A 33 -6.72 3.95 -0.45
CA ALA A 33 -6.43 4.74 -1.65
C ALA A 33 -4.92 4.79 -1.96
N GLY A 34 -4.08 4.97 -0.93
CA GLY A 34 -2.62 4.92 -1.08
C GLY A 34 -2.11 3.52 -1.46
N GLY A 35 -2.71 2.48 -0.87
CA GLY A 35 -2.40 1.08 -1.09
C GLY A 35 -2.70 0.63 -2.52
N GLU A 36 -3.86 1.02 -3.06
CA GLU A 36 -4.26 0.71 -4.44
C GLU A 36 -3.28 1.24 -5.48
N VAL A 37 -2.81 2.48 -5.31
CA VAL A 37 -1.82 3.10 -6.22
C VAL A 37 -0.51 2.30 -6.22
N MET A 38 -0.05 1.85 -5.06
CA MET A 38 1.16 1.03 -4.95
C MET A 38 0.95 -0.39 -5.46
N LEU A 39 -0.20 -1.01 -5.15
CA LEU A 39 -0.56 -2.35 -5.60
C LEU A 39 -0.62 -2.41 -7.12
N LYS A 40 -1.31 -1.46 -7.75
CA LYS A 40 -1.42 -1.36 -9.21
C LYS A 40 -0.05 -1.26 -9.86
N LYS A 41 0.81 -0.36 -9.36
CA LYS A 41 2.16 -0.19 -9.93
C LYS A 41 3.04 -1.42 -9.72
N THR A 42 2.94 -2.05 -8.56
CA THR A 42 3.66 -3.30 -8.25
C THR A 42 3.23 -4.42 -9.18
N ARG A 43 1.91 -4.59 -9.40
CA ARG A 43 1.33 -5.57 -10.32
C ARG A 43 1.80 -5.32 -11.77
N GLU A 44 1.71 -4.08 -12.26
CA GLU A 44 2.22 -3.70 -13.59
C GLU A 44 3.69 -4.09 -13.75
N ASN A 45 4.55 -3.72 -12.80
CA ASN A 45 5.96 -4.06 -12.87
C ASN A 45 6.19 -5.58 -12.77
N LEU A 46 5.47 -6.26 -11.88
CA LEU A 46 5.55 -7.72 -11.70
C LEU A 46 5.18 -8.45 -12.99
N SER A 47 4.06 -8.08 -13.63
CA SER A 47 3.61 -8.64 -14.91
C SER A 47 4.65 -8.47 -16.03
N SER A 48 5.41 -7.37 -16.01
CA SER A 48 6.47 -7.12 -17.00
C SER A 48 7.72 -7.99 -16.81
N VAL A 49 7.99 -8.44 -15.58
CA VAL A 49 9.19 -9.23 -15.26
C VAL A 49 8.90 -10.72 -15.19
N ILE A 50 7.68 -11.11 -14.81
CA ILE A 50 7.21 -12.49 -14.74
C ILE A 50 7.29 -13.13 -16.13
N GLY A 51 7.88 -14.33 -16.22
CA GLY A 51 7.99 -15.08 -17.47
C GLY A 51 9.03 -14.56 -18.47
N SER A 52 9.53 -13.32 -18.32
CA SER A 52 10.62 -12.80 -19.15
C SER A 52 11.95 -13.51 -18.82
N GLY A 53 12.81 -13.76 -19.81
CA GLY A 53 14.22 -14.16 -19.64
C GLY A 53 14.51 -15.35 -18.72
N ALA A 54 13.57 -16.28 -18.56
CA ALA A 54 13.79 -17.51 -17.81
C ALA A 54 14.47 -18.55 -18.70
N LYS A 55 15.51 -19.23 -18.17
CA LYS A 55 16.20 -20.34 -18.87
C LYS A 55 15.29 -21.55 -19.12
N TYR A 56 14.22 -21.67 -18.34
CA TYR A 56 13.20 -22.71 -18.43
C TYR A 56 11.81 -22.06 -18.43
N GLU A 57 10.82 -22.70 -19.06
CA GLU A 57 9.46 -22.18 -19.06
C GLU A 57 8.93 -21.97 -17.63
N SER A 58 8.39 -20.78 -17.40
CA SER A 58 7.85 -20.39 -16.11
C SER A 58 6.53 -21.12 -15.87
N ARG A 59 6.54 -22.04 -14.91
CA ARG A 59 5.41 -22.95 -14.62
C ARG A 59 4.32 -22.31 -13.76
N SER A 60 4.49 -21.05 -13.34
CA SER A 60 3.66 -20.41 -12.32
C SER A 60 3.61 -18.89 -12.45
N THR A 61 3.57 -18.36 -13.68
CA THR A 61 3.49 -16.90 -13.91
C THR A 61 2.23 -16.28 -13.31
N GLY A 62 1.08 -16.94 -13.46
CA GLY A 62 -0.22 -16.41 -13.02
C GLY A 62 -0.40 -16.39 -11.49
N GLU A 63 -0.04 -17.47 -10.79
CA GLU A 63 -0.32 -17.61 -9.36
C GLU A 63 0.42 -16.56 -8.49
N LEU A 64 1.65 -16.18 -8.88
CA LEU A 64 2.39 -15.14 -8.16
C LEU A 64 1.73 -13.76 -8.33
N GLU A 65 1.20 -13.47 -9.51
CA GLU A 65 0.49 -12.21 -9.77
C GLU A 65 -0.89 -12.18 -9.11
N GLU A 66 -1.60 -13.31 -9.10
CA GLU A 66 -2.89 -13.46 -8.42
C GLU A 66 -2.76 -13.36 -6.90
N SER A 67 -1.67 -13.87 -6.33
CA SER A 67 -1.43 -13.80 -4.88
C SER A 67 -1.05 -12.41 -4.38
N LEU A 68 -0.66 -11.47 -5.26
CA LEU A 68 -0.31 -10.10 -4.85
C LEU A 68 -1.55 -9.32 -4.42
N GLY A 69 -1.59 -8.86 -3.17
CA GLY A 69 -2.72 -8.15 -2.60
C GLY A 69 -2.35 -7.15 -1.50
N VAL A 70 -3.38 -6.49 -0.98
CA VAL A 70 -3.32 -5.62 0.20
C VAL A 70 -3.99 -6.30 1.39
N THR A 71 -3.42 -6.13 2.59
CA THR A 71 -4.09 -6.53 3.83
C THR A 71 -5.15 -5.50 4.21
N PRO A 72 -6.17 -5.85 5.01
CA PRO A 72 -7.01 -4.84 5.65
C PRO A 72 -6.17 -3.93 6.57
N VAL A 73 -6.67 -2.72 6.81
CA VAL A 73 -6.03 -1.76 7.71
C VAL A 73 -6.08 -2.27 9.14
N LYS A 74 -4.94 -2.24 9.82
CA LYS A 74 -4.82 -2.66 11.23
C LYS A 74 -4.04 -1.64 12.04
N VAL A 75 -4.46 -1.45 13.27
CA VAL A 75 -3.76 -0.61 14.25
C VAL A 75 -2.65 -1.43 14.90
N ASP A 76 -1.44 -0.88 14.93
CA ASP A 76 -0.31 -1.49 15.64
C ASP A 76 -0.32 -1.17 17.15
N LYS A 77 0.69 -1.65 17.88
CA LYS A 77 0.81 -1.43 19.32
C LYS A 77 1.02 0.05 19.70
N ASP A 78 1.47 0.86 18.75
CA ASP A 78 1.76 2.29 18.93
C ASP A 78 0.55 3.16 18.53
N GLY A 79 -0.56 2.55 18.10
CA GLY A 79 -1.76 3.25 17.66
C GLY A 79 -1.74 3.70 16.20
N ASN A 80 -0.76 3.26 15.39
CA ASN A 80 -0.68 3.63 13.99
C ASN A 80 -1.51 2.69 13.11
N HIS A 81 -2.28 3.27 12.21
CA HIS A 81 -2.99 2.53 11.18
C HIS A 81 -2.02 2.11 10.07
N ASN A 82 -1.98 0.82 9.76
CA ASN A 82 -1.07 0.24 8.79
C ASN A 82 -1.81 -0.62 7.76
N ILE A 83 -1.37 -0.53 6.52
CA ILE A 83 -1.74 -1.41 5.42
C ILE A 83 -0.48 -2.07 4.85
N LYS A 84 -0.54 -3.35 4.48
CA LYS A 84 0.60 -4.08 3.91
C LYS A 84 0.28 -4.54 2.50
N ILE A 85 1.25 -4.44 1.60
CA ILE A 85 1.22 -5.06 0.28
C ILE A 85 2.12 -6.28 0.34
N GLY A 86 1.62 -7.42 -0.11
CA GLY A 86 2.36 -8.68 -0.07
C GLY A 86 1.70 -9.76 -0.89
N PHE A 87 2.20 -10.98 -0.72
CA PHE A 87 1.71 -12.15 -1.43
C PHE A 87 0.94 -13.05 -0.47
N ALA A 88 -0.22 -13.54 -0.91
CA ALA A 88 -0.99 -14.55 -0.21
C ALA A 88 -0.25 -15.90 -0.20
N GLU A 89 -0.43 -16.64 0.89
CA GLU A 89 0.13 -17.97 1.14
C GLU A 89 -0.98 -18.84 1.74
N PRO A 90 -0.95 -20.18 1.58
CA PRO A 90 0.08 -20.98 0.92
C PRO A 90 -0.09 -21.05 -0.60
N ARG A 91 1.01 -21.31 -1.31
CA ARG A 91 1.00 -21.61 -2.76
C ARG A 91 0.63 -23.06 -3.03
N SER A 92 -0.02 -23.31 -4.17
CA SER A 92 -0.49 -24.63 -4.58
C SER A 92 0.63 -25.67 -4.76
N ASP A 93 1.84 -25.25 -5.11
CA ASP A 93 2.99 -26.16 -5.33
C ASP A 93 3.87 -26.37 -4.08
N GLY A 94 3.45 -25.85 -2.92
CA GLY A 94 4.19 -25.98 -1.66
C GLY A 94 5.42 -25.07 -1.52
N LYS A 95 5.72 -24.21 -2.50
CA LYS A 95 6.72 -23.13 -2.35
C LYS A 95 6.07 -21.88 -1.78
N SER A 96 6.89 -20.91 -1.36
CA SER A 96 6.40 -19.61 -0.91
C SER A 96 6.42 -18.59 -2.06
N ASN A 97 5.32 -17.88 -2.25
CA ASN A 97 5.23 -16.72 -3.13
C ASN A 97 6.25 -15.63 -2.74
N ALA A 98 6.41 -15.37 -1.44
CA ALA A 98 7.41 -14.42 -0.95
C ALA A 98 8.84 -14.83 -1.33
N MET A 99 9.16 -16.13 -1.28
CA MET A 99 10.46 -16.63 -1.73
C MET A 99 10.67 -16.38 -3.23
N ILE A 100 9.67 -16.66 -4.06
CA ILE A 100 9.76 -16.46 -5.52
C ILE A 100 9.92 -14.97 -5.84
N ALA A 101 9.13 -14.11 -5.21
CA ALA A 101 9.24 -12.66 -5.33
C ALA A 101 10.63 -12.14 -4.95
N ASN A 102 11.23 -12.64 -3.86
CA ASN A 102 12.58 -12.26 -3.46
C ASN A 102 13.64 -12.68 -4.47
N VAL A 103 13.51 -13.88 -5.05
CA VAL A 103 14.42 -14.35 -6.12
C VAL A 103 14.28 -13.48 -7.37
N LEU A 104 13.08 -13.01 -7.70
CA LEU A 104 12.88 -12.06 -8.80
C LEU A 104 13.51 -10.69 -8.47
N GLU A 105 13.26 -10.13 -7.28
CA GLU A 105 13.73 -8.80 -6.92
C GLU A 105 15.27 -8.72 -6.82
N TYR A 106 15.92 -9.74 -6.26
CA TYR A 106 17.35 -9.71 -5.94
C TYR A 106 18.20 -10.66 -6.79
N GLY A 107 17.58 -11.55 -7.56
CA GLY A 107 18.28 -12.57 -8.31
C GLY A 107 18.80 -13.71 -7.43
N LYS A 108 19.43 -14.69 -8.07
CA LYS A 108 20.17 -15.79 -7.44
C LYS A 108 21.30 -16.23 -8.36
N HIS A 109 22.13 -17.18 -7.91
CA HIS A 109 23.17 -17.74 -8.78
C HIS A 109 22.57 -18.28 -10.10
N GLY A 110 23.04 -17.74 -11.23
CA GLY A 110 22.56 -18.10 -12.57
C GLY A 110 21.24 -17.44 -13.01
N GLN A 111 20.68 -16.50 -12.24
CA GLN A 111 19.49 -15.72 -12.60
C GLN A 111 19.68 -14.26 -12.17
N PRO A 112 19.79 -13.30 -13.12
CA PRO A 112 19.96 -11.89 -12.76
C PRO A 112 18.73 -11.32 -12.07
N ALA A 113 18.93 -10.29 -11.25
CA ALA A 113 17.87 -9.58 -10.56
C ALA A 113 16.94 -8.85 -11.54
N LYS A 114 15.65 -8.88 -11.25
CA LYS A 114 14.56 -8.21 -11.97
C LYS A 114 13.73 -7.41 -10.97
N PRO A 115 14.26 -6.27 -10.50
CA PRO A 115 13.59 -5.49 -9.48
C PRO A 115 12.26 -4.96 -10.02
N PHE A 116 11.18 -5.24 -9.29
CA PHE A 116 9.82 -4.78 -9.60
C PHE A 116 9.24 -3.97 -8.44
N LEU A 117 9.63 -4.26 -7.19
CA LEU A 117 9.21 -3.54 -5.99
C LEU A 117 9.95 -2.21 -5.84
N LYS A 118 11.28 -2.19 -5.91
CA LYS A 118 12.04 -0.93 -5.78
C LYS A 118 11.63 0.12 -6.83
N PRO A 119 11.45 -0.22 -8.12
CA PRO A 119 10.95 0.72 -9.11
C PRO A 119 9.50 1.14 -8.86
N ALA A 120 8.64 0.24 -8.35
CA ALA A 120 7.26 0.58 -7.99
C ALA A 120 7.24 1.61 -6.84
N ILE A 121 8.00 1.38 -5.78
CA ILE A 121 8.07 2.28 -4.62
C ILE A 121 8.58 3.66 -5.02
N SER A 122 9.65 3.73 -5.80
CA SER A 122 10.25 5.00 -6.21
C SER A 122 9.31 5.81 -7.14
N SER A 123 8.70 5.15 -8.14
CA SER A 123 7.82 5.82 -9.11
C SER A 123 6.44 6.20 -8.55
N SER A 124 5.88 5.41 -7.63
CA SER A 124 4.55 5.65 -7.08
C SER A 124 4.53 6.51 -5.82
N ARG A 125 5.67 6.81 -5.18
CA ARG A 125 5.70 7.56 -3.91
C ARG A 125 4.93 8.88 -3.96
N SER A 126 5.14 9.68 -5.00
CA SER A 126 4.45 10.98 -5.14
C SER A 126 2.94 10.80 -5.39
N ARG A 127 2.57 9.85 -6.27
CA ARG A 127 1.16 9.57 -6.60
C ARG A 127 0.40 9.00 -5.41
N CYS A 128 1.03 8.11 -4.65
CA CYS A 128 0.49 7.54 -3.42
C CYS A 128 0.21 8.63 -2.38
N LYS A 129 1.19 9.50 -2.10
CA LYS A 129 0.98 10.66 -1.20
C LYS A 129 -0.15 11.57 -1.67
N LYS A 130 -0.19 11.86 -2.98
CA LYS A 130 -1.25 12.70 -3.55
C LYS A 130 -2.63 12.08 -3.36
N ALA A 131 -2.81 10.80 -3.71
CA ALA A 131 -4.06 10.08 -3.54
C ALA A 131 -4.51 10.08 -2.06
N MET A 132 -3.58 9.86 -1.12
CA MET A 132 -3.86 9.92 0.31
C MET A 132 -4.34 11.30 0.77
N ILE A 133 -3.66 12.37 0.34
CA ILE A 133 -4.01 13.75 0.68
C ILE A 133 -5.37 14.15 0.08
N ASP A 134 -5.59 13.80 -1.19
CA ASP A 134 -6.84 14.10 -1.90
C ASP A 134 -8.01 13.39 -1.21
N THR A 135 -7.86 12.10 -0.89
CA THR A 135 -8.88 11.31 -0.16
C THR A 135 -9.13 11.89 1.24
N PHE A 136 -8.09 12.26 1.97
CA PHE A 136 -8.24 12.88 3.29
C PHE A 136 -9.05 14.19 3.20
N ASN A 137 -8.72 15.07 2.26
CA ASN A 137 -9.41 16.34 2.08
C ASN A 137 -10.88 16.14 1.67
N GLU A 138 -11.17 15.14 0.85
CA GLU A 138 -12.55 14.79 0.49
C GLU A 138 -13.35 14.28 1.69
N GLU A 139 -12.76 13.40 2.50
CA GLU A 139 -13.43 12.88 3.70
C GLU A 139 -13.65 13.98 4.74
N VAL A 140 -12.68 14.88 4.94
CA VAL A 140 -12.84 16.04 5.83
C VAL A 140 -13.91 17.02 5.32
N LYS A 141 -14.08 17.17 4.01
CA LYS A 141 -15.14 18.04 3.44
C LYS A 141 -16.55 17.46 3.60
N LYS A 142 -16.68 16.14 3.76
CA LYS A 142 -17.97 15.45 3.99
C LYS A 142 -18.43 15.53 5.45
N LEU A 143 -17.54 15.93 6.37
CA LEU A 143 -17.79 16.13 7.80
C LEU A 143 -18.19 17.58 8.10
#